data_AF-A0A2V5N2H5-F1
#
_entry.id   AF-A0A2V5N2H5-F1
#
_cell.length_a   1.000
_cell.length_b   1.000
_cell.length_c   1.000
_cell.angle_alpha   90.00
_cell.angle_beta   90.00
_cell.angle_gamma   90.00
#
_symmetry.space_group_name_H-M   'P 1'
#
loop_
_entity.id
_entity.type
_entity.pdbx_description
1 polymer ?
#
loop_
_entity_poly.entity_id
_entity_poly.type
_entity_poly.pdbx_seq_one_letter_code
_entity_poly.pdbx_strand_id
1 'polypeptide(L)'
;MFVTQYGGVSSDRMIRAVEKVRDRLRRAVAALNKAGVPYAVAGGNAVAAWVSRVDEAAVRNTRDVDILLRRADLAAAKVALAGAGFVYRHVKSIDMFLDGPGASARDALHIVFAGEKVRPEYPASAPDVFDSEQTDAFRLLTLEALVRMKLTSFRDKDRTHLRDLLEVGLIDASWCGRLPPPLSARLKELSDNPEG
;
A
#
# COMPACT_ATOMS: atom_id res chain seq x y z
N MET A 1 12.19 27.78 17.94
CA MET A 1 12.48 27.43 16.53
C MET A 1 13.45 26.26 16.56
N PHE A 2 13.00 25.03 16.23
CA PHE A 2 13.91 23.88 16.18
C PHE A 2 14.61 23.89 14.83
N VAL A 3 15.90 24.21 14.81
CA VAL A 3 16.72 24.07 13.60
C VAL A 3 17.05 22.59 13.46
N THR A 4 16.55 21.95 12.41
CA THR A 4 16.89 20.56 12.11
C THR A 4 18.35 20.50 11.68
N GLN A 5 19.18 19.77 12.44
CA GLN A 5 20.54 19.44 12.01
C GLN A 5 20.49 18.32 10.96
N TYR A 6 21.27 18.45 9.89
CA TYR A 6 21.40 17.45 8.83
C TYR A 6 22.77 16.76 8.90
N GLY A 7 22.78 15.45 8.69
CA GLY A 7 24.04 14.70 8.52
C GLY A 7 24.56 14.78 7.09
N GLY A 8 25.80 14.33 6.85
CA GLY A 8 26.39 14.29 5.50
C GLY A 8 25.62 13.40 4.52
N VAL A 9 25.68 13.71 3.21
CA VAL A 9 25.05 12.89 2.17
C VAL A 9 25.64 11.47 2.19
N SER A 10 24.79 10.45 2.08
CA SER A 10 25.22 9.04 2.09
C SER A 10 24.31 8.18 1.22
N SER A 11 24.87 7.63 0.14
CA SER A 11 24.19 6.69 -0.76
C SER A 11 23.76 5.43 -0.05
N ASP A 12 24.57 4.90 0.87
CA ASP A 12 24.23 3.72 1.66
C ASP A 12 22.97 3.92 2.50
N ARG A 13 22.77 5.13 3.06
CA ARG A 13 21.54 5.43 3.82
C ARG A 13 20.32 5.50 2.91
N MET A 14 20.49 6.01 1.68
CA MET A 14 19.41 6.07 0.69
C MET A 14 19.00 4.67 0.22
N ILE A 15 19.98 3.80 -0.10
CA ILE A 15 19.74 2.40 -0.50
C ILE A 15 19.10 1.62 0.65
N ARG A 16 19.67 1.70 1.86
CA ARG A 16 19.16 0.99 3.04
C ARG A 16 17.70 1.35 3.37
N ALA A 17 17.26 2.57 3.07
CA ALA A 17 15.87 2.95 3.27
C ALA A 17 14.91 2.13 2.40
N VAL A 18 15.29 1.85 1.15
CA VAL A 18 14.52 1.02 0.22
C VAL A 18 14.59 -0.45 0.64
N GLU A 19 15.78 -0.95 0.97
CA GLU A 19 15.99 -2.33 1.39
C GLU A 19 15.18 -2.70 2.64
N LYS A 20 15.06 -1.77 3.60
CA LYS A 20 14.24 -1.98 4.80
C LYS A 20 12.77 -2.19 4.47
N VAL A 21 12.21 -1.44 3.53
CA VAL A 21 10.81 -1.60 3.10
C VAL A 21 10.62 -2.95 2.43
N ARG A 22 11.54 -3.32 1.54
CA ARG A 22 11.53 -4.62 0.85
C ARG A 22 11.63 -5.79 1.84
N ASP A 23 12.55 -5.74 2.79
CA ASP A 23 12.70 -6.80 3.79
C ASP A 23 11.47 -6.92 4.70
N ARG A 24 10.90 -5.78 5.12
CA ARG A 24 9.67 -5.74 5.91
C ARG A 24 8.51 -6.42 5.19
N LEU A 25 8.27 -6.06 3.93
CA LEU A 25 7.24 -6.69 3.11
C LEU A 25 7.51 -8.20 2.98
N ARG A 26 8.73 -8.59 2.61
CA ARG A 26 9.12 -10.00 2.43
C ARG A 26 8.91 -10.84 3.71
N ARG A 27 9.32 -10.35 4.88
CA ARG A 27 9.11 -11.07 6.16
C ARG A 27 7.63 -11.17 6.51
N ALA A 28 6.87 -10.10 6.32
CA ALA A 28 5.44 -10.09 6.63
C ALA A 28 4.66 -11.09 5.76
N VAL A 29 4.86 -11.07 4.44
CA VAL A 29 4.16 -11.99 3.53
C VAL A 29 4.57 -13.43 3.75
N ALA A 30 5.85 -13.71 4.02
CA ALA A 30 6.31 -15.05 4.35
C ALA A 30 5.65 -15.60 5.63
N ALA A 31 5.51 -14.76 6.66
CA ALA A 31 4.85 -15.14 7.91
C ALA A 31 3.35 -15.42 7.72
N LEU A 32 2.65 -14.55 7.00
CA LEU A 32 1.23 -14.71 6.71
C LEU A 32 0.95 -15.94 5.83
N ASN A 33 1.76 -16.15 4.78
CA ASN A 33 1.69 -17.34 3.93
C ASN A 33 1.89 -18.62 4.75
N LYS A 34 2.95 -18.67 5.59
CA LYS A 34 3.25 -19.84 6.44
C LYS A 34 2.10 -20.17 7.40
N ALA A 35 1.40 -19.15 7.88
CA ALA A 35 0.26 -19.31 8.80
C ALA A 35 -1.08 -19.52 8.07
N GLY A 36 -1.11 -19.50 6.73
CA GLY A 36 -2.35 -19.63 5.95
C GLY A 36 -3.32 -18.46 6.15
N VAL A 37 -2.84 -17.29 6.58
CA VAL A 37 -3.68 -16.11 6.82
C VAL A 37 -3.98 -15.43 5.49
N PRO A 38 -5.25 -15.24 5.08
CA PRO A 38 -5.58 -14.50 3.87
C PRO A 38 -5.19 -13.02 3.98
N TYR A 39 -4.47 -12.50 2.99
CA TYR A 39 -4.09 -11.11 2.90
C TYR A 39 -3.98 -10.66 1.44
N ALA A 40 -3.84 -9.36 1.20
CA ALA A 40 -3.36 -8.85 -0.09
C ALA A 40 -2.40 -7.67 0.12
N VAL A 41 -1.33 -7.61 -0.66
CA VAL A 41 -0.44 -6.45 -0.72
C VAL A 41 -1.15 -5.31 -1.43
N ALA A 42 -1.10 -4.12 -0.83
CA ALA A 42 -1.80 -2.94 -1.29
C ALA A 42 -0.91 -1.70 -1.25
N GLY A 43 -1.53 -0.51 -1.35
CA GLY A 43 -0.82 0.74 -1.12
C GLY A 43 0.19 1.07 -2.22
N GLY A 44 1.28 1.73 -1.84
CA GLY A 44 2.34 2.11 -2.79
C GLY A 44 3.15 0.91 -3.30
N ASN A 45 3.37 -0.11 -2.47
CA ASN A 45 4.09 -1.32 -2.87
C ASN A 45 3.34 -2.09 -3.97
N ALA A 46 2.00 -2.14 -3.88
CA ALA A 46 1.18 -2.73 -4.94
C ALA A 46 1.25 -1.95 -6.26
N VAL A 47 1.27 -0.61 -6.19
CA VAL A 47 1.42 0.25 -7.39
C VAL A 47 2.77 0.02 -8.03
N ALA A 48 3.85 0.05 -7.24
CA ALA A 48 5.20 -0.23 -7.73
C ALA A 48 5.29 -1.60 -8.41
N ALA A 49 4.67 -2.63 -7.82
CA ALA A 49 4.63 -3.98 -8.40
C ALA A 49 3.82 -4.08 -9.72
N TRP A 50 2.81 -3.23 -9.92
CA TRP A 50 2.08 -3.17 -11.19
C TRP A 50 2.87 -2.39 -12.24
N VAL A 51 3.39 -1.21 -11.89
CA VAL A 51 4.22 -0.37 -12.77
C VAL A 51 5.44 -1.13 -13.27
N SER A 52 6.14 -1.86 -12.40
CA SER A 52 7.34 -2.63 -12.75
C SER A 52 7.10 -3.74 -13.77
N ARG A 53 5.84 -4.14 -14.02
CA ARG A 53 5.51 -5.13 -15.06
C ARG A 53 5.50 -4.53 -16.46
N VAL A 54 5.45 -3.20 -16.56
CA VAL A 54 5.39 -2.47 -17.83
C VAL A 54 6.68 -1.68 -18.04
N ASP A 55 7.09 -0.90 -17.04
CA ASP A 55 8.29 -0.07 -17.09
C ASP A 55 8.99 -0.06 -15.73
N GLU A 56 10.17 -0.67 -15.67
CA GLU A 56 11.02 -0.69 -14.48
C GLU A 56 11.54 0.71 -14.10
N ALA A 57 11.81 1.57 -15.09
CA ALA A 57 12.36 2.90 -14.86
C ALA A 57 11.33 3.88 -14.28
N ALA A 58 10.03 3.61 -14.45
CA ALA A 58 8.94 4.40 -13.89
C ALA A 58 8.62 4.06 -12.41
N VAL A 59 9.26 3.05 -11.82
CA VAL A 59 8.94 2.58 -10.48
C VAL A 59 9.33 3.60 -9.41
N ARG A 60 8.35 4.07 -8.63
CA ARG A 60 8.59 4.85 -7.41
C ARG A 60 8.68 3.96 -6.18
N ASN A 61 9.71 4.22 -5.36
CA ASN A 61 9.80 3.61 -4.03
C ASN A 61 8.81 4.24 -3.06
N THR A 62 8.17 3.41 -2.25
CA THR A 62 7.34 3.86 -1.12
C THR A 62 8.00 3.54 0.21
N ARG A 63 7.62 4.28 1.24
CA ARG A 63 8.05 4.05 2.63
C ARG A 63 7.10 3.13 3.38
N ASP A 64 5.84 3.09 2.95
CA ASP A 64 4.75 2.43 3.65
C ASP A 64 4.56 1.01 3.10
N VAL A 65 4.46 0.02 3.98
CA VAL A 65 3.99 -1.32 3.61
C VAL A 65 2.55 -1.45 4.06
N ASP A 66 1.61 -1.52 3.10
CA ASP A 66 0.18 -1.65 3.37
C ASP A 66 -0.28 -3.09 3.05
N ILE A 67 -0.92 -3.75 4.01
CA ILE A 67 -1.51 -5.09 3.85
C ILE A 67 -3.01 -5.02 4.13
N LEU A 68 -3.81 -5.56 3.22
CA LEU A 68 -5.21 -5.85 3.48
C LEU A 68 -5.36 -7.13 4.29
N LEU A 69 -6.20 -7.09 5.32
CA LEU A 69 -6.63 -8.24 6.12
C LEU A 69 -8.12 -8.14 6.41
N ARG A 70 -8.83 -9.26 6.55
CA ARG A 70 -10.16 -9.21 7.17
C ARG A 70 -10.00 -9.05 8.68
N ARG A 71 -10.96 -8.36 9.31
CA ARG A 71 -10.96 -8.16 10.76
C ARG A 71 -10.97 -9.47 11.54
N ALA A 72 -11.67 -10.49 11.03
CA ALA A 72 -11.70 -11.83 11.61
C ALA A 72 -10.31 -12.50 11.64
N ASP A 73 -9.45 -12.19 10.66
CA ASP A 73 -8.11 -12.79 10.53
C ASP A 73 -7.04 -12.06 11.35
N LEU A 74 -7.37 -10.91 11.97
CA LEU A 74 -6.42 -10.10 12.73
C LEU A 74 -5.76 -10.88 13.88
N ALA A 75 -6.51 -11.74 14.56
CA ALA A 75 -5.98 -12.55 15.66
C ALA A 75 -4.89 -13.53 15.17
N ALA A 76 -5.15 -14.23 14.05
CA ALA A 76 -4.18 -15.12 13.44
C ALA A 76 -2.96 -14.35 12.89
N ALA A 77 -3.20 -13.19 12.24
CA ALA A 77 -2.15 -12.32 11.75
C ALA A 77 -1.22 -11.83 12.88
N LYS A 78 -1.77 -11.51 14.07
CA LYS A 78 -0.97 -11.11 15.23
C LYS A 78 0.03 -12.18 15.64
N VAL A 79 -0.42 -13.44 15.72
CA VAL A 79 0.45 -14.57 16.07
C VAL A 79 1.52 -14.78 15.00
N ALA A 80 1.12 -14.81 13.73
CA ALA A 80 2.04 -15.03 12.61
C ALA A 80 3.13 -13.96 12.52
N LEU A 81 2.73 -12.68 12.57
CA LEU A 81 3.65 -11.55 12.44
C LEU A 81 4.54 -11.38 13.67
N ALA A 82 4.04 -11.69 14.88
CA ALA A 82 4.88 -11.73 16.08
C ALA A 82 6.02 -12.75 15.94
N GLY A 83 5.75 -13.92 15.36
CA GLY A 83 6.78 -14.92 15.05
C GLY A 83 7.85 -14.45 14.06
N ALA A 84 7.57 -13.40 13.29
CA ALA A 84 8.51 -12.75 12.37
C ALA A 84 9.14 -11.46 12.93
N GLY A 85 8.99 -11.22 14.24
CA GLY A 85 9.59 -10.10 14.96
C GLY A 85 8.78 -8.81 14.94
N PHE A 86 7.56 -8.82 14.40
CA PHE A 86 6.70 -7.64 14.39
C PHE A 86 5.96 -7.47 15.73
N VAL A 87 5.74 -6.22 16.13
CA VAL A 87 5.03 -5.88 17.37
C VAL A 87 3.72 -5.19 17.02
N TYR A 88 2.59 -5.83 17.30
CA TYR A 88 1.28 -5.23 17.09
C TYR A 88 1.08 -3.98 17.95
N ARG A 89 0.54 -2.93 17.34
CA ARG A 89 0.20 -1.68 18.01
C ARG A 89 -1.11 -1.14 17.45
N HIS A 90 -1.99 -0.70 18.36
CA HIS A 90 -3.20 0.01 18.02
C HIS A 90 -3.13 1.43 18.61
N VAL A 91 -3.15 2.46 17.76
CA VAL A 91 -3.07 3.86 18.20
C VAL A 91 -3.95 4.72 17.31
N LYS A 92 -4.76 5.61 17.90
CA LYS A 92 -5.66 6.54 17.18
C LYS A 92 -6.53 5.82 16.13
N SER A 93 -7.07 4.66 16.50
CA SER A 93 -7.91 3.83 15.63
C SER A 93 -7.20 3.24 14.42
N ILE A 94 -5.86 3.20 14.43
CA ILE A 94 -5.04 2.60 13.38
C ILE A 94 -4.38 1.35 13.92
N ASP A 95 -4.61 0.24 13.25
CA ASP A 95 -3.95 -1.05 13.45
C ASP A 95 -2.67 -1.11 12.62
N MET A 96 -1.55 -1.40 13.27
CA MET A 96 -0.26 -1.54 12.62
C MET A 96 0.64 -2.53 13.34
N PHE A 97 1.70 -2.95 12.66
CA PHE A 97 2.71 -3.83 13.19
C PHE A 97 4.07 -3.14 13.09
N LEU A 98 4.65 -2.77 14.22
CA LEU A 98 5.98 -2.17 14.27
C LEU A 98 7.02 -3.20 13.88
N ASP A 99 8.04 -2.77 13.14
CA ASP A 99 9.14 -3.60 12.67
C ASP A 99 10.20 -3.84 13.76
N GLY A 100 9.76 -4.42 14.88
CA GLY A 100 10.53 -4.68 16.09
C GLY A 100 10.20 -3.75 17.27
N PRO A 101 10.68 -4.07 18.49
CA PRO A 101 10.31 -3.38 19.73
C PRO A 101 10.68 -1.88 19.79
N GLY A 102 11.72 -1.46 19.06
CA GLY A 102 12.18 -0.07 19.01
C GLY A 102 11.76 0.69 17.75
N ALA A 103 10.95 0.08 16.87
CA ALA A 103 10.63 0.68 15.59
C ALA A 103 9.64 1.84 15.71
N SER A 104 9.84 2.85 14.87
CA SER A 104 8.93 3.97 14.73
C SER A 104 7.63 3.54 14.05
N ALA A 105 6.52 4.23 14.33
CA ALA A 105 5.27 4.07 13.58
C ALA A 105 5.45 4.39 12.08
N ARG A 106 6.48 5.17 11.71
CA ARG A 106 6.84 5.44 10.30
C ARG A 106 7.45 4.22 9.59
N ASP A 107 7.95 3.26 10.36
CA ASP A 107 8.54 2.02 9.90
C ASP A 107 7.59 0.83 10.16
N ALA A 108 6.29 1.09 10.27
CA ALA A 108 5.32 0.04 10.51
C ALA A 108 4.86 -0.64 9.20
N LEU A 109 4.35 -1.85 9.38
CA LEU A 109 3.44 -2.51 8.46
C LEU A 109 2.02 -2.05 8.80
N HIS A 110 1.36 -1.34 7.88
CA HIS A 110 0.03 -0.79 8.05
C HIS A 110 -1.04 -1.80 7.64
N ILE A 111 -2.09 -1.92 8.47
CA ILE A 111 -3.23 -2.79 8.18
C ILE A 111 -4.39 -1.95 7.66
N VAL A 112 -4.94 -2.40 6.53
CA VAL A 112 -6.21 -1.93 5.99
C VAL A 112 -7.23 -3.06 6.13
N PHE A 113 -8.35 -2.80 6.80
CA PHE A 113 -9.38 -3.83 6.94
C PHE A 113 -10.19 -3.96 5.66
N ALA A 114 -10.18 -5.16 5.10
CA ALA A 114 -10.92 -5.53 3.90
C ALA A 114 -12.44 -5.43 4.12
N GLY A 115 -13.17 -4.92 3.13
CA GLY A 115 -14.62 -4.70 3.22
C GLY A 115 -15.05 -3.54 4.12
N GLU A 116 -14.12 -2.83 4.75
CA GLU A 116 -14.41 -1.73 5.67
C GLU A 116 -13.96 -0.38 5.13
N LYS A 117 -14.67 0.68 5.50
CA LYS A 117 -14.24 2.05 5.20
C LYS A 117 -13.06 2.43 6.09
N VAL A 118 -11.94 2.84 5.48
CA VAL A 118 -10.77 3.37 6.20
C VAL A 118 -11.12 4.66 6.94
N ARG A 119 -11.95 5.51 6.32
CA ARG A 119 -12.52 6.71 6.95
C ARG A 119 -14.02 6.78 6.67
N PRO A 120 -14.86 7.22 7.63
CA PRO A 120 -16.32 7.28 7.45
C PRO A 120 -16.76 8.03 6.19
N GLU A 121 -16.07 9.12 5.87
CA GLU A 121 -16.33 10.01 4.72
C GLU A 121 -15.92 9.43 3.37
N TYR A 122 -15.18 8.32 3.33
CA TYR A 122 -14.79 7.70 2.07
C TYR A 122 -16.01 7.18 1.31
N PRO A 123 -16.03 7.30 -0.04
CA PRO A 123 -17.18 6.90 -0.84
C PRO A 123 -17.40 5.39 -0.91
N ALA A 124 -16.36 4.58 -0.63
CA ALA A 124 -16.39 3.13 -0.70
C ALA A 124 -15.56 2.49 0.41
N SER A 125 -15.85 1.22 0.71
CA SER A 125 -15.01 0.37 1.54
C SER A 125 -13.72 -0.04 0.82
N ALA A 126 -12.71 -0.47 1.58
CA ALA A 126 -11.55 -1.15 1.02
C ALA A 126 -11.98 -2.46 0.31
N PRO A 127 -11.23 -2.90 -0.72
CA PRO A 127 -11.48 -4.17 -1.40
C PRO A 127 -11.49 -5.38 -0.46
N ASP A 128 -11.99 -6.53 -0.93
CA ASP A 128 -11.78 -7.80 -0.24
C ASP A 128 -10.34 -8.32 -0.47
N VAL A 129 -9.84 -9.15 0.45
CA VAL A 129 -8.53 -9.80 0.28
C VAL A 129 -8.46 -10.70 -0.96
N PHE A 130 -9.60 -11.19 -1.47
CA PHE A 130 -9.68 -12.00 -2.68
C PHE A 130 -9.86 -11.20 -3.97
N ASP A 131 -9.98 -9.87 -3.91
CA ASP A 131 -9.85 -8.99 -5.08
C ASP A 131 -8.36 -8.86 -5.48
N SER A 132 -7.66 -9.99 -5.53
CA SER A 132 -6.22 -10.14 -5.64
C SER A 132 -5.83 -11.31 -6.52
N GLU A 133 -4.60 -11.27 -7.03
CA GLU A 133 -3.96 -12.34 -7.77
C GLU A 133 -2.71 -12.84 -7.05
N GLN A 134 -2.43 -14.15 -7.18
CA GLN A 134 -1.19 -14.72 -6.67
C GLN A 134 -0.06 -14.42 -7.66
N THR A 135 1.05 -13.89 -7.14
CA THR A 135 2.31 -13.73 -7.89
C THR A 135 3.37 -14.66 -7.29
N ASP A 136 4.54 -14.74 -7.92
CA ASP A 136 5.68 -15.49 -7.37
C ASP A 136 6.17 -14.95 -6.02
N ALA A 137 5.95 -13.65 -5.76
CA ALA A 137 6.43 -12.99 -4.55
C ALA A 137 5.37 -12.98 -3.42
N PHE A 138 4.13 -12.61 -3.74
CA PHE A 138 3.05 -12.41 -2.78
C PHE A 138 1.68 -12.33 -3.46
N ARG A 139 0.61 -12.32 -2.66
CA ARG A 139 -0.73 -12.02 -3.13
C ARG A 139 -0.91 -10.51 -3.32
N LEU A 140 -1.15 -10.06 -4.55
CA LEU A 140 -1.20 -8.65 -4.95
C LEU A 140 -2.64 -8.25 -5.27
N LEU A 141 -3.13 -7.11 -4.77
CA LEU A 141 -4.44 -6.60 -5.21
C LEU A 141 -4.49 -6.48 -6.74
N THR A 142 -5.62 -6.90 -7.33
CA THR A 142 -5.87 -6.70 -8.76
C THR A 142 -5.76 -5.21 -9.11
N LEU A 143 -5.35 -4.91 -10.34
CA LEU A 143 -5.21 -3.53 -10.79
C LEU A 143 -6.50 -2.73 -10.57
N GLU A 144 -7.65 -3.32 -10.89
CA GLU A 144 -8.95 -2.68 -10.71
C GLU A 144 -9.26 -2.35 -9.23
N ALA A 145 -9.06 -3.31 -8.33
CA ALA A 145 -9.27 -3.10 -6.90
C ALA A 145 -8.32 -2.04 -6.33
N LEU A 146 -7.06 -2.06 -6.75
CA LEU A 146 -6.05 -1.08 -6.36
C LEU A 146 -6.43 0.33 -6.83
N VAL A 147 -6.84 0.50 -8.09
CA VAL A 147 -7.27 1.79 -8.65
C VAL A 147 -8.49 2.33 -7.89
N ARG A 148 -9.51 1.49 -7.64
CA ARG A 148 -10.67 1.86 -6.82
C ARG A 148 -10.26 2.30 -5.41
N MET A 149 -9.35 1.57 -4.77
CA MET A 149 -8.82 1.90 -3.45
C MET A 149 -8.07 3.25 -3.44
N LYS A 150 -7.22 3.51 -4.44
CA LYS A 150 -6.48 4.77 -4.58
C LYS A 150 -7.40 5.95 -4.86
N LEU A 151 -8.36 5.79 -5.77
CA LEU A 151 -9.38 6.80 -6.05
C LEU A 151 -10.28 7.05 -4.85
N THR A 152 -10.55 6.04 -4.02
CA THR A 152 -11.37 6.20 -2.80
C THR A 152 -10.66 7.07 -1.76
N SER A 153 -9.36 6.84 -1.55
CA SER A 153 -8.56 7.61 -0.59
C SER A 153 -8.18 9.00 -1.10
N PHE A 154 -7.81 9.10 -2.38
CA PHE A 154 -7.50 10.33 -3.13
C PHE A 154 -6.64 11.38 -2.40
N ARG A 155 -5.69 10.92 -1.58
CA ARG A 155 -4.65 11.77 -0.97
C ARG A 155 -3.59 12.10 -2.01
N ASP A 156 -2.74 13.08 -1.76
CA ASP A 156 -1.65 13.48 -2.67
C ASP A 156 -0.83 12.30 -3.18
N LYS A 157 -0.38 11.44 -2.26
CA LYS A 157 0.36 10.21 -2.64
C LYS A 157 -0.45 9.26 -3.51
N ASP A 158 -1.76 9.16 -3.30
CA ASP A 158 -2.62 8.28 -4.11
C ASP A 158 -2.87 8.87 -5.49
N ARG A 159 -2.95 10.21 -5.61
CA ARG A 159 -3.01 10.92 -6.90
C ARG A 159 -1.73 10.71 -7.71
N THR A 160 -0.55 10.81 -7.07
CA THR A 160 0.74 10.47 -7.70
C THR A 160 0.74 9.03 -8.19
N HIS A 161 0.36 8.05 -7.36
CA HIS A 161 0.31 6.65 -7.77
C HIS A 161 -0.62 6.42 -8.97
N LEU A 162 -1.77 7.09 -9.02
CA LEU A 162 -2.71 6.98 -10.14
C LEU A 162 -2.14 7.60 -11.43
N ARG A 163 -1.39 8.69 -11.31
CA ARG A 163 -0.64 9.26 -12.45
C ARG A 163 0.45 8.32 -12.93
N ASP A 164 1.19 7.68 -12.03
CA ASP A 164 2.21 6.70 -12.42
C ASP A 164 1.57 5.53 -13.21
N LEU A 165 0.36 5.08 -12.82
CA LEU A 165 -0.39 4.06 -13.56
C LEU A 165 -0.91 4.55 -14.92
N LEU A 166 -1.31 5.81 -15.03
CA LEU A 166 -1.73 6.45 -16.29
C LEU A 166 -0.53 6.61 -17.25
N GLU A 167 0.61 7.08 -16.73
CA GLU A 167 1.83 7.36 -17.48
C GLU A 167 2.35 6.13 -18.22
N VAL A 168 2.35 4.97 -17.55
CA VAL A 168 2.77 3.69 -18.15
C VAL A 168 1.63 2.97 -18.90
N GLY A 169 0.45 3.57 -19.02
CA GLY A 169 -0.67 3.02 -19.79
C GLY A 169 -1.36 1.80 -19.16
N LEU A 170 -1.17 1.54 -17.86
CA LEU A 170 -1.91 0.48 -17.15
C LEU A 170 -3.39 0.83 -17.01
N ILE A 171 -3.70 2.11 -16.89
CA ILE A 171 -5.06 2.66 -16.92
C ILE A 171 -5.13 3.84 -17.87
N ASP A 172 -6.34 4.21 -18.29
CA ASP A 172 -6.58 5.34 -19.18
C ASP A 172 -7.95 6.00 -18.90
N ALA A 173 -8.31 7.02 -19.68
CA ALA A 173 -9.58 7.72 -19.53
C ALA A 173 -10.82 6.82 -19.74
N SER A 174 -10.70 5.71 -20.48
CA SER A 174 -11.81 4.77 -20.73
C SER A 174 -12.29 4.09 -19.43
N TRP A 175 -11.44 4.03 -18.41
CA TRP A 175 -11.78 3.50 -17.09
C TRP A 175 -12.84 4.33 -16.37
N CYS A 176 -13.02 5.61 -16.72
CA CYS A 176 -14.05 6.46 -16.12
C CYS A 176 -15.45 5.84 -16.24
N GLY A 177 -15.74 5.12 -17.34
CA GLY A 177 -17.03 4.45 -17.54
C GLY A 177 -17.26 3.19 -16.68
N ARG A 178 -16.21 2.71 -15.99
CA ARG A 178 -16.25 1.50 -15.15
C ARG A 178 -16.37 1.81 -13.65
N LEU A 179 -16.29 3.09 -13.29
CA LEU A 179 -16.16 3.55 -11.91
C LEU A 179 -17.45 4.22 -11.42
N PRO A 180 -17.80 4.08 -10.12
CA PRO A 180 -18.87 4.86 -9.52
C PRO A 180 -18.62 6.37 -9.69
N PRO A 181 -19.67 7.21 -9.78
CA PRO A 181 -19.53 8.62 -10.15
C PRO A 181 -18.47 9.42 -9.37
N PRO A 182 -18.34 9.29 -8.03
CA PRO A 182 -17.30 10.01 -7.29
C PRO A 182 -15.87 9.60 -7.67
N LEU A 183 -15.64 8.33 -8.01
CA LEU A 183 -14.33 7.82 -8.39
C LEU A 183 -14.02 8.13 -9.86
N SER A 184 -15.04 8.07 -10.71
CA SER A 184 -14.97 8.46 -12.12
C SER A 184 -14.54 9.93 -12.27
N ALA A 185 -15.17 10.83 -11.52
CA ALA A 185 -14.81 12.26 -11.52
C ALA A 185 -13.35 12.49 -11.07
N ARG A 186 -12.89 11.76 -10.06
CA ARG A 186 -11.50 11.83 -9.56
C ARG A 186 -10.49 11.31 -10.57
N LEU A 187 -10.80 10.23 -11.30
CA LEU A 187 -9.91 9.75 -12.36
C LEU A 187 -9.85 10.77 -13.51
N LYS A 188 -11.01 11.30 -13.90
CA LYS A 188 -11.09 12.34 -14.93
C LYS A 188 -10.26 13.58 -14.57
N GLU A 189 -10.32 14.05 -13.32
CA GLU A 189 -9.49 15.16 -12.84
C GLU A 189 -7.99 14.93 -13.10
N LEU A 190 -7.50 13.71 -12.86
CA LEU A 190 -6.10 13.35 -13.07
C LEU A 190 -5.75 13.21 -14.55
N SER A 191 -6.65 12.64 -15.37
CA SER A 191 -6.46 12.53 -16.82
C SER A 191 -6.45 13.90 -17.51
N ASP A 192 -7.28 14.83 -17.05
CA ASP A 192 -7.34 16.19 -17.59
C ASP A 192 -6.15 17.05 -17.12
N ASN A 193 -5.50 16.70 -16.00
CA ASN A 193 -4.35 17.40 -15.41
C ASN A 193 -3.19 16.43 -15.06
N PRO A 194 -2.48 15.91 -16.07
CA PRO A 194 -1.45 14.89 -15.87
C PRO A 194 -0.27 15.38 -15.01
N GLU A 195 0.10 16.66 -15.11
CA GLU A 195 1.21 17.25 -14.33
C GLU A 195 0.81 17.73 -12.92
N GLY A 196 -0.51 17.85 -12.69
CA GLY A 196 -1.11 18.20 -11.40
C GLY A 196 -1.26 19.67 -11.07
#